data_AF-A0A1V5UPB3-F1
#
_entry.id   AF-A0A1V5UPB3-F1
#
_cell.length_a   1.000
_cell.length_b   1.000
_cell.length_c   1.000
_cell.angle_alpha   90.00
_cell.angle_beta   90.00
_cell.angle_gamma   90.00
#
_symmetry.space_group_name_H-M   'P 1'
#
loop_
_entity.id
_entity.type
_entity.pdbx_description
1 polymer ?
#
loop_
_entity_poly.entity_id
_entity_poly.type
_entity_poly.pdbx_seq_one_letter_code
_entity_poly.pdbx_strand_id
1 'polypeptide(L)'
;MKKLLGMMILGFTASSFAGELVIEKDSIHYSRLAKFALLPYHYGMISVQGNQFTGSAIYFSMETKHPKKFFSMMAKEVDPKMVRKNDTLWEATAKIPADEKNIIDLTTTVHVTQFNSIEVKHSWKTAVPENIRAKGIFINYALKDFAKPCVKIDGKEYSLPNENQVGPLALNIDSPDLVLYPDCSGREFTITFDGKCNIYYYANKDKNSCLRVNLLDDANEFRYTILPK
;
A
#
# COMPACT_ATOMS: atom_id res chain seq x y z
N MET A 1 -23.96 -42.68 41.02
CA MET A 1 -22.89 -41.70 40.72
C MET A 1 -22.74 -41.61 39.21
N LYS A 2 -22.97 -40.42 38.66
CA LYS A 2 -23.01 -40.10 37.24
C LYS A 2 -21.58 -39.99 36.68
N LYS A 3 -21.33 -40.52 35.48
CA LYS A 3 -20.29 -40.00 34.58
C LYS A 3 -20.93 -39.76 33.21
N LEU A 4 -21.31 -38.51 33.00
CA LEU A 4 -21.74 -37.97 31.71
C LEU A 4 -20.45 -37.73 30.90
N LEU A 5 -20.28 -38.46 29.79
CA LEU A 5 -19.23 -38.20 28.82
C LEU A 5 -19.74 -37.10 27.88
N GLY A 6 -19.52 -35.84 28.26
CA GLY A 6 -19.80 -34.68 27.40
C GLY A 6 -18.64 -34.47 26.44
N MET A 7 -18.73 -35.06 25.24
CA MET A 7 -17.80 -34.77 24.15
C MET A 7 -18.18 -33.40 23.57
N MET A 8 -17.50 -32.35 24.03
CA MET A 8 -17.67 -30.99 23.52
C MET A 8 -16.96 -30.91 22.17
N ILE A 9 -17.72 -31.09 21.09
CA ILE A 9 -17.27 -30.75 19.73
C ILE A 9 -17.22 -29.22 19.67
N LEU A 10 -16.04 -28.66 19.93
CA LEU A 10 -15.73 -27.27 19.57
C LEU A 10 -15.63 -27.20 18.04
N GLY A 11 -16.78 -27.16 17.39
CA GLY A 11 -16.90 -26.66 16.04
C GLY A 11 -16.65 -25.16 16.06
N PHE A 12 -15.38 -24.74 16.07
CA PHE A 12 -15.03 -23.43 15.54
C PHE A 12 -15.29 -23.50 14.04
N THR A 13 -16.52 -23.21 13.62
CA THR A 13 -16.73 -22.66 12.29
C THR A 13 -16.03 -21.31 12.32
N ALA A 14 -14.80 -21.27 11.80
CA ALA A 14 -14.15 -20.02 11.39
C ALA A 14 -14.99 -19.46 10.25
N SER A 15 -16.06 -18.76 10.59
CA SER A 15 -16.75 -17.88 9.67
C SER A 15 -15.77 -16.78 9.32
N SER A 16 -15.28 -16.85 8.08
CA SER A 16 -14.50 -15.82 7.40
C SER A 16 -15.36 -14.56 7.25
N PHE A 17 -15.49 -13.79 8.32
CA PHE A 17 -15.82 -12.38 8.21
C PHE A 17 -14.49 -11.65 8.02
N ALA A 18 -14.25 -11.18 6.80
CA ALA A 18 -13.36 -10.04 6.61
C ALA A 18 -13.85 -8.95 7.58
N GLY A 19 -13.01 -8.56 8.54
CA GLY A 19 -13.41 -7.60 9.57
C GLY A 19 -13.87 -6.30 8.93
N GLU A 20 -14.94 -5.72 9.46
CA GLU A 20 -15.37 -4.37 9.09
C GLU A 20 -14.24 -3.36 9.38
N LEU A 21 -14.06 -2.40 8.47
CA LEU A 21 -13.12 -1.31 8.62
C LEU A 21 -13.57 -0.41 9.77
N VAL A 22 -12.80 -0.41 10.85
CA VAL A 22 -13.00 0.46 12.01
C VAL A 22 -12.15 1.71 11.83
N ILE A 23 -12.81 2.86 11.75
CA ILE A 23 -12.15 4.16 11.63
C ILE A 23 -11.82 4.70 13.02
N GLU A 24 -10.53 4.96 13.25
CA GLU A 24 -10.03 5.70 14.39
C GLU A 24 -9.55 7.09 13.94
N LYS A 25 -9.09 7.92 14.89
CA LYS A 25 -8.75 9.33 14.63
C LYS A 25 -7.70 9.51 13.53
N ASP A 26 -6.66 8.67 13.54
CA ASP A 26 -5.48 8.75 12.68
C ASP A 26 -5.16 7.42 11.98
N SER A 27 -6.10 6.47 12.01
CA SER A 27 -5.91 5.15 11.39
C SER A 27 -7.22 4.45 11.06
N ILE A 28 -7.15 3.44 10.19
CA ILE A 28 -8.26 2.59 9.80
C ILE A 28 -7.83 1.14 10.05
N HIS A 29 -8.55 0.42 10.90
CA HIS A 29 -8.28 -0.96 11.27
C HIS A 29 -9.21 -1.89 10.51
N TYR A 30 -8.72 -3.03 10.03
CA TYR A 30 -9.60 -4.10 9.51
C TYR A 30 -9.41 -5.43 10.25
N SER A 31 -8.32 -5.55 11.02
CA SER A 31 -8.08 -6.68 11.90
C SER A 31 -7.24 -6.23 13.10
N ARG A 32 -7.08 -7.13 14.08
CA ARG A 32 -6.13 -6.90 15.18
C ARG A 32 -4.67 -6.86 14.71
N LEU A 33 -4.37 -7.36 13.52
CA LEU A 33 -3.02 -7.54 12.99
C LEU A 33 -2.65 -6.51 11.92
N ALA A 34 -3.57 -5.66 11.48
CA ALA A 34 -3.31 -4.75 10.37
C ALA A 34 -4.09 -3.44 10.48
N LYS A 35 -3.39 -2.35 10.18
CA LYS A 35 -3.93 -0.98 10.19
C LYS A 35 -3.44 -0.18 8.99
N PHE A 36 -4.31 0.66 8.45
CA PHE A 36 -3.96 1.76 7.55
C PHE A 36 -3.68 3.00 8.40
N ALA A 37 -2.48 3.56 8.33
CA ALA A 37 -2.14 4.80 9.05
C ALA A 37 -2.43 6.02 8.17
N LEU A 38 -3.20 6.97 8.71
CA LEU A 38 -3.52 8.24 8.07
C LEU A 38 -2.53 9.29 8.60
N LEU A 39 -1.31 9.30 8.06
CA LEU A 39 -0.19 10.26 8.27
C LEU A 39 -0.43 11.45 9.23
N PRO A 40 0.50 11.74 10.18
CA PRO A 40 1.91 12.00 9.84
C PRO A 40 2.94 11.26 10.72
N TYR A 41 4.10 10.92 10.13
CA TYR A 41 5.31 10.36 10.78
C TYR A 41 5.39 8.86 11.12
N HIS A 42 4.64 8.00 10.43
CA HIS A 42 4.89 6.55 10.49
C HIS A 42 5.10 5.95 9.10
N TYR A 43 6.00 4.98 9.02
CA TYR A 43 6.61 4.37 7.83
C TYR A 43 5.63 3.66 6.89
N GLY A 44 4.72 4.39 6.24
CA GLY A 44 3.80 3.92 5.20
C GLY A 44 2.33 4.19 5.51
N MET A 45 1.48 4.20 4.49
CA MET A 45 0.02 4.35 4.61
C MET A 45 -0.67 3.06 5.10
N ILE A 46 -0.07 1.88 4.88
CA ILE A 46 -0.47 0.63 5.55
C ILE A 46 0.66 0.15 6.43
N SER A 47 0.35 -0.27 7.64
CA SER A 47 1.24 -0.98 8.56
C SER A 47 0.58 -2.30 8.98
N VAL A 48 1.18 -3.40 8.57
CA VAL A 48 0.81 -4.74 9.05
C VAL A 48 1.67 -5.05 10.28
N GLN A 49 1.04 -5.37 11.41
CA GLN A 49 1.73 -5.68 12.65
C GLN A 49 2.19 -7.15 12.67
N GLY A 50 3.51 -7.35 12.64
CA GLY A 50 4.20 -8.60 13.01
C GLY A 50 4.63 -8.61 14.49
N ASN A 51 5.18 -9.73 14.97
CA ASN A 51 5.72 -9.86 16.35
C ASN A 51 6.85 -8.86 16.68
N GLN A 52 7.36 -8.14 15.68
CA GLN A 52 8.27 -7.00 15.83
C GLN A 52 7.93 -5.96 14.75
N PHE A 53 7.16 -4.92 15.11
CA PHE A 53 6.97 -3.57 14.52
C PHE A 53 7.51 -3.16 13.13
N THR A 54 7.71 -4.07 12.17
CA THR A 54 8.41 -3.78 10.92
C THR A 54 7.71 -4.41 9.72
N GLY A 55 7.39 -3.57 8.74
CA GLY A 55 8.15 -3.71 7.50
C GLY A 55 7.38 -3.58 6.21
N SER A 56 6.06 -3.43 6.24
CA SER A 56 5.32 -3.11 5.02
C SER A 56 4.71 -1.73 5.08
N ALA A 57 4.99 -0.99 4.01
CA ALA A 57 4.73 0.42 3.86
C ALA A 57 4.26 0.64 2.44
N ILE A 58 3.05 1.17 2.27
CA ILE A 58 2.57 1.61 0.97
C ILE A 58 2.71 3.11 0.92
N TYR A 59 3.42 3.64 -0.07
CA TYR A 59 3.54 5.08 -0.24
C TYR A 59 3.68 5.47 -1.70
N PHE A 60 3.10 6.61 -2.04
CA PHE A 60 3.28 7.24 -3.32
C PHE A 60 4.60 8.00 -3.36
N SER A 61 5.32 7.84 -4.46
CA SER A 61 6.55 8.57 -4.73
C SER A 61 6.59 9.07 -6.17
N MET A 62 7.20 10.24 -6.33
CA MET A 62 7.53 10.84 -7.60
C MET A 62 9.05 10.98 -7.73
N GLU A 63 9.56 10.55 -8.88
CA GLU A 63 10.90 10.87 -9.33
C GLU A 63 10.86 12.09 -10.25
N THR A 64 11.69 13.10 -9.99
CA THR A 64 11.69 14.36 -10.75
C THR A 64 13.08 14.68 -11.32
N LYS A 65 13.19 15.77 -12.08
CA LYS A 65 14.49 16.26 -12.59
C LYS A 65 15.31 17.02 -11.55
N HIS A 66 14.74 17.33 -10.38
CA HIS A 66 15.45 17.98 -9.28
C HIS A 66 16.68 17.15 -8.81
N PRO A 67 17.76 17.78 -8.29
CA PRO A 67 18.97 17.07 -7.84
C PRO A 67 18.70 15.99 -6.79
N LYS A 68 17.78 16.25 -5.86
CA LYS A 68 17.14 15.21 -5.04
C LYS A 68 16.10 14.52 -5.92
N LYS A 69 16.42 13.31 -6.40
CA LYS A 69 15.66 12.66 -7.48
C LYS A 69 14.30 12.12 -7.05
N PHE A 70 14.15 11.68 -5.80
CA PHE A 70 12.95 10.99 -5.31
C PHE A 70 12.30 11.74 -4.15
N PHE A 71 11.00 11.97 -4.28
CA PHE A 71 10.16 12.55 -3.24
C PHE A 71 9.03 11.57 -2.94
N SER A 72 8.85 11.26 -1.66
CA SER A 72 7.74 10.43 -1.18
C SER A 72 6.79 11.33 -0.41
N MET A 73 5.47 11.08 -0.52
CA MET A 73 4.51 11.73 0.38
C MET A 73 4.87 11.51 1.84
N MET A 74 5.58 10.44 2.19
CA MET A 74 5.98 10.14 3.56
C MET A 74 7.25 10.89 4.01
N ALA A 75 7.94 11.59 3.10
CA ALA A 75 9.24 12.15 3.37
C ALA A 75 9.11 13.46 4.17
N LYS A 76 9.99 13.66 5.16
CA LYS A 76 9.96 14.83 6.05
C LYS A 76 10.10 16.14 5.27
N GLU A 77 10.87 16.13 4.20
CA GLU A 77 11.07 17.27 3.30
C GLU A 77 9.83 17.62 2.47
N VAL A 78 8.88 16.70 2.33
CA VAL A 78 7.59 16.91 1.65
C VAL A 78 6.53 17.44 2.62
N ASP A 79 6.67 17.12 3.92
CA ASP A 79 5.82 17.56 5.05
C ASP A 79 4.32 17.65 4.69
N PRO A 80 3.70 16.56 4.20
CA PRO A 80 2.29 16.61 3.85
C PRO A 80 1.44 16.86 5.10
N LYS A 81 0.41 17.68 4.96
CA LYS A 81 -0.56 17.88 6.03
C LYS A 81 -1.84 17.14 5.71
N MET A 82 -2.08 16.02 6.38
CA MET A 82 -3.33 15.28 6.28
C MET A 82 -4.42 15.99 7.09
N VAL A 83 -5.55 16.25 6.46
CA VAL A 83 -6.73 16.87 7.06
C VAL A 83 -7.91 15.94 6.88
N ARG A 84 -8.59 15.61 7.99
CA ARG A 84 -9.86 14.90 7.95
C ARG A 84 -10.95 15.84 7.40
N LYS A 85 -11.57 15.47 6.28
CA LYS A 85 -12.63 16.26 5.63
C LYS A 85 -14.01 15.88 6.15
N ASN A 86 -14.24 14.60 6.44
CA ASN A 86 -15.43 14.08 7.10
C ASN A 86 -15.11 12.74 7.78
N ASP A 87 -16.14 11.99 8.19
CA ASP A 87 -15.95 10.74 8.94
C ASP A 87 -15.19 9.66 8.18
N THR A 88 -15.24 9.66 6.85
CA THR A 88 -14.67 8.62 5.98
C THR A 88 -13.62 9.14 5.00
N LEU A 89 -13.37 10.46 4.93
CA LEU A 89 -12.51 11.09 3.94
C LEU A 89 -11.39 11.92 4.58
N TRP A 90 -10.17 11.69 4.11
CA TRP A 90 -8.99 12.48 4.41
C TRP A 90 -8.35 13.01 3.14
N GLU A 91 -7.72 14.18 3.25
CA GLU A 91 -6.97 14.80 2.17
C GLU A 91 -5.64 15.34 2.70
N ALA A 92 -4.56 15.00 2.03
CA ALA A 92 -3.25 15.59 2.23
C ALA A 92 -2.82 16.38 1.00
N THR A 93 -2.24 17.55 1.22
CA THR A 93 -1.57 18.32 0.17
C THR A 93 -0.08 18.42 0.45
N ALA A 94 0.71 18.46 -0.61
CA ALA A 94 2.14 18.56 -0.56
C ALA A 94 2.69 19.32 -1.77
N LYS A 95 3.89 19.88 -1.62
CA LYS A 95 4.62 20.55 -2.70
C LYS A 95 5.91 19.80 -2.96
N ILE A 96 6.05 19.28 -4.17
CA ILE A 96 7.23 18.52 -4.60
C ILE A 96 8.01 19.35 -5.62
N PRO A 97 9.33 19.55 -5.46
CA PRO A 97 10.15 20.15 -6.48
C PRO A 97 10.18 19.32 -7.77
N ALA A 98 9.72 19.91 -8.89
CA ALA A 98 9.89 19.31 -10.21
C ALA A 98 11.35 19.44 -10.69
N ASP A 99 11.93 20.62 -10.40
CA ASP A 99 13.32 21.01 -10.62
C ASP A 99 13.67 22.15 -9.62
N GLU A 100 14.77 22.87 -9.83
CA GLU A 100 15.22 23.95 -8.93
C GLU A 100 14.30 25.19 -8.88
N LYS A 101 13.37 25.33 -9.83
CA LYS A 101 12.49 26.52 -10.00
C LYS A 101 11.00 26.18 -9.97
N ASN A 102 10.63 24.97 -10.35
CA ASN A 102 9.25 24.57 -10.53
C ASN A 102 8.76 23.61 -9.44
N ILE A 103 7.47 23.70 -9.14
CA ILE A 103 6.80 22.90 -8.11
C ILE A 103 5.70 22.03 -8.75
N ILE A 104 5.46 20.89 -8.13
CA ILE A 104 4.33 20.00 -8.34
C ILE A 104 3.46 20.12 -7.11
N ASP A 105 2.24 20.63 -7.28
CA ASP A 105 1.22 20.58 -6.23
C ASP A 105 0.58 19.19 -6.26
N LEU A 106 0.78 18.42 -5.20
CA LEU A 106 0.29 17.05 -5.06
C LEU A 106 -0.81 17.00 -4.00
N THR A 107 -1.93 16.37 -4.34
CA THR A 107 -3.04 16.06 -3.44
C THR A 107 -3.19 14.55 -3.35
N THR A 108 -3.40 14.04 -2.14
CA THR A 108 -3.75 12.65 -1.87
C THR A 108 -5.05 12.61 -1.10
N THR A 109 -6.04 11.87 -1.58
CA THR A 109 -7.27 11.59 -0.84
C THR A 109 -7.32 10.12 -0.45
N VAL A 110 -7.75 9.86 0.78
CA VAL A 110 -8.03 8.51 1.29
C VAL A 110 -9.50 8.48 1.71
N HIS A 111 -10.28 7.55 1.15
CA HIS A 111 -11.70 7.44 1.38
C HIS A 111 -12.09 6.02 1.78
N VAL A 112 -12.71 5.86 2.94
CA VAL A 112 -13.34 4.59 3.34
C VAL A 112 -14.74 4.54 2.73
N THR A 113 -14.98 3.55 1.89
CA THR A 113 -16.28 3.42 1.21
C THR A 113 -17.27 2.60 2.03
N GLN A 114 -18.55 2.68 1.64
CA GLN A 114 -19.61 1.84 2.20
C GLN A 114 -19.44 0.34 1.89
N PHE A 115 -18.53 -0.04 0.99
CA PHE A 115 -18.29 -1.42 0.57
C PHE A 115 -17.09 -2.06 1.29
N ASN A 116 -16.73 -1.55 2.47
CA ASN A 116 -15.60 -2.03 3.26
C ASN A 116 -14.25 -1.97 2.51
N SER A 117 -14.05 -0.90 1.73
CA SER A 117 -12.84 -0.68 0.95
C SER A 117 -12.21 0.68 1.26
N ILE A 118 -10.92 0.83 0.96
CA ILE A 118 -10.21 2.09 1.05
C ILE A 118 -9.81 2.52 -0.36
N GLU A 119 -10.42 3.58 -0.87
CA GLU A 119 -10.02 4.22 -2.13
C GLU A 119 -8.93 5.25 -1.85
N VAL A 120 -7.83 5.17 -2.60
CA VAL A 120 -6.76 6.15 -2.54
C VAL A 120 -6.57 6.77 -3.91
N LYS A 121 -6.50 8.09 -3.94
CA LYS A 121 -6.25 8.86 -5.15
C LYS A 121 -5.15 9.87 -4.91
N HIS A 122 -4.13 9.82 -5.75
CA HIS A 122 -3.11 10.84 -5.88
C HIS A 122 -3.42 11.68 -7.11
N SER A 123 -3.27 13.00 -7.02
CA SER A 123 -3.48 13.92 -8.15
C SER A 123 -2.50 15.05 -8.07
N TRP A 124 -1.97 15.47 -9.21
CA TRP A 124 -0.96 16.51 -9.22
C TRP A 124 -1.16 17.53 -10.32
N LYS A 125 -0.61 18.72 -10.09
CA LYS A 125 -0.57 19.81 -11.06
C LYS A 125 0.83 20.38 -11.10
N THR A 126 1.33 20.60 -12.31
CA THR A 126 2.61 21.28 -12.53
C THR A 126 2.59 21.94 -13.91
N ALA A 127 3.34 23.03 -14.05
CA ALA A 127 3.54 23.69 -15.33
C ALA A 127 4.56 22.97 -16.23
N VAL A 128 5.33 22.02 -15.66
CA VAL A 128 6.43 21.29 -16.33
C VAL A 128 6.28 19.78 -16.16
N PRO A 129 5.20 19.16 -16.70
CA PRO A 129 4.93 17.73 -16.53
C PRO A 129 6.08 16.84 -17.03
N GLU A 130 6.85 17.29 -18.03
CA GLU A 130 8.05 16.62 -18.55
C GLU A 130 9.21 16.53 -17.55
N ASN A 131 9.10 17.20 -16.40
CA ASN A 131 10.08 17.12 -15.31
C ASN A 131 9.72 16.03 -14.28
N ILE A 132 8.58 15.36 -14.41
CA ILE A 132 8.25 14.12 -13.71
C ILE A 132 8.85 12.94 -14.51
N ARG A 133 9.87 12.29 -13.97
CA ARG A 133 10.55 11.15 -14.62
C ARG A 133 9.82 9.84 -14.40
N ALA A 134 9.28 9.66 -13.20
CA ALA A 134 8.53 8.47 -12.84
C ALA A 134 7.58 8.77 -11.67
N LYS A 135 6.53 7.98 -11.57
CA LYS A 135 5.48 8.13 -10.56
C LYS A 135 4.92 6.75 -10.26
N GLY A 136 4.75 6.44 -8.98
CA GLY A 136 4.31 5.10 -8.61
C GLY A 136 4.10 4.90 -7.13
N ILE A 137 3.53 3.75 -6.82
CA ILE A 137 3.36 3.26 -5.46
C ILE A 137 4.50 2.31 -5.15
N PHE A 138 5.12 2.52 -4.00
CA PHE A 138 6.13 1.64 -3.43
C PHE A 138 5.46 0.86 -2.30
N ILE A 139 5.59 -0.45 -2.37
CA ILE A 139 5.03 -1.41 -1.43
C ILE A 139 6.22 -2.13 -0.82
N ASN A 140 6.67 -1.67 0.34
CA ASN A 140 7.63 -2.44 1.12
C ASN A 140 6.96 -3.69 1.67
N TYR A 141 7.71 -4.79 1.69
CA TYR A 141 7.27 -6.12 2.06
C TYR A 141 8.33 -6.77 2.97
N ALA A 142 7.96 -7.09 4.20
CA ALA A 142 8.86 -7.76 5.14
C ALA A 142 9.05 -9.25 4.79
N LEU A 143 10.11 -9.60 4.06
CA LEU A 143 10.34 -10.97 3.57
C LEU A 143 10.53 -11.99 4.71
N LYS A 144 11.18 -11.56 5.80
CA LYS A 144 11.54 -12.41 6.96
C LYS A 144 10.34 -13.02 7.70
N ASP A 145 9.15 -12.45 7.54
CA ASP A 145 7.96 -12.87 8.26
C ASP A 145 7.22 -14.04 7.55
N PHE A 146 7.71 -14.47 6.38
CA PHE A 146 7.07 -15.48 5.55
C PHE A 146 8.03 -16.62 5.21
N ALA A 147 7.58 -17.85 5.41
CA ALA A 147 8.34 -19.04 4.99
C ALA A 147 8.50 -19.11 3.46
N LYS A 148 7.54 -18.58 2.71
CA LYS A 148 7.55 -18.44 1.25
C LYS A 148 6.92 -17.09 0.87
N PRO A 149 7.70 -16.01 0.80
CA PRO A 149 7.16 -14.70 0.42
C PRO A 149 6.73 -14.72 -1.05
N CYS A 150 5.46 -14.41 -1.30
CA CYS A 150 4.90 -14.32 -2.64
C CYS A 150 3.88 -13.18 -2.73
N VAL A 151 3.61 -12.77 -3.97
CA VAL A 151 2.52 -11.88 -4.34
C VAL A 151 1.68 -12.58 -5.41
N LYS A 152 0.35 -12.47 -5.36
CA LYS A 152 -0.49 -12.89 -6.48
C LYS A 152 -0.83 -11.65 -7.31
N ILE A 153 -0.55 -11.69 -8.61
CA ILE A 153 -0.88 -10.62 -9.57
C ILE A 153 -1.84 -11.23 -10.58
N ASP A 154 -3.07 -10.72 -10.64
CA ASP A 154 -4.18 -11.27 -11.45
C ASP A 154 -4.37 -12.78 -11.25
N GLY A 155 -4.31 -13.21 -10.00
CA GLY A 155 -4.45 -14.62 -9.60
C GLY A 155 -3.23 -15.50 -9.85
N LYS A 156 -2.21 -15.02 -10.58
CA LYS A 156 -0.95 -15.76 -10.77
C LYS A 156 0.02 -15.47 -9.63
N GLU A 157 0.56 -16.52 -9.02
CA GLU A 157 1.53 -16.40 -7.95
C GLU A 157 2.94 -16.11 -8.48
N TYR A 158 3.61 -15.13 -7.87
CA TYR A 158 4.99 -14.77 -8.12
C TYR A 158 5.76 -14.86 -6.80
N SER A 159 6.79 -15.71 -6.77
CA SER A 159 7.69 -15.79 -5.62
C SER A 159 8.55 -14.52 -5.54
N LEU A 160 8.70 -13.97 -4.34
CA LEU A 160 9.56 -12.83 -4.06
C LEU A 160 10.92 -13.38 -3.55
N PRO A 161 12.00 -13.34 -4.34
CA PRO A 161 13.26 -13.97 -3.94
C PRO A 161 13.90 -13.29 -2.72
N ASN A 162 14.32 -14.05 -1.71
CA ASN A 162 15.08 -13.51 -0.58
C ASN A 162 16.58 -13.36 -0.93
N GLU A 163 16.88 -12.52 -1.91
CA GLU A 163 18.23 -12.20 -2.34
C GLU A 163 18.37 -10.73 -2.73
N ASN A 164 19.61 -10.24 -2.89
CA ASN A 164 19.83 -8.89 -3.39
C ASN A 164 19.57 -8.88 -4.89
N GLN A 165 18.38 -8.47 -5.30
CA GLN A 165 18.00 -8.41 -6.70
C GLN A 165 17.21 -7.14 -6.99
N VAL A 166 17.60 -6.48 -8.09
CA VAL A 166 16.82 -5.42 -8.71
C VAL A 166 16.50 -5.89 -10.11
N GLY A 167 15.22 -6.10 -10.39
CA GLY A 167 14.83 -6.64 -11.66
C GLY A 167 13.36 -6.36 -11.94
N PRO A 168 13.00 -6.08 -13.20
CA PRO A 168 11.61 -6.03 -13.55
C PRO A 168 10.96 -7.41 -13.32
N LEU A 169 9.78 -7.44 -12.70
CA LEU A 169 8.78 -8.43 -13.08
C LEU A 169 8.27 -8.12 -14.51
N ALA A 170 8.43 -6.86 -14.96
CA ALA A 170 8.09 -6.30 -16.30
C ALA A 170 6.76 -6.81 -16.84
N LEU A 171 5.77 -6.81 -15.97
CA LEU A 171 4.41 -7.01 -16.39
C LEU A 171 3.86 -5.62 -16.74
N ASN A 172 3.62 -5.38 -18.03
CA ASN A 172 2.78 -4.28 -18.48
C ASN A 172 1.35 -4.80 -18.42
N ILE A 173 0.63 -4.41 -17.37
CA ILE A 173 -0.72 -4.90 -17.10
C ILE A 173 -1.65 -3.70 -16.98
N ASP A 174 -2.86 -3.87 -17.54
CA ASP A 174 -3.95 -2.94 -17.37
C ASP A 174 -4.75 -3.29 -16.12
N SER A 175 -4.78 -2.37 -15.16
CA SER A 175 -5.58 -2.42 -13.95
C SER A 175 -5.43 -3.71 -13.12
N PRO A 176 -4.20 -4.09 -12.70
CA PRO A 176 -3.97 -5.37 -12.03
C PRO A 176 -4.51 -5.42 -10.61
N ASP A 177 -4.85 -6.63 -10.19
CA ASP A 177 -5.13 -7.00 -8.81
C ASP A 177 -3.88 -7.59 -8.15
N LEU A 178 -3.35 -6.91 -7.15
CA LEU A 178 -2.22 -7.37 -6.34
C LEU A 178 -2.72 -7.88 -5.00
N VAL A 179 -2.72 -9.19 -4.80
CA VAL A 179 -2.98 -9.80 -3.48
C VAL A 179 -1.67 -9.87 -2.72
N LEU A 180 -1.59 -9.09 -1.64
CA LEU A 180 -0.47 -9.09 -0.71
C LEU A 180 -0.78 -10.00 0.47
N TYR A 181 0.24 -10.71 0.94
CA TYR A 181 0.11 -11.68 2.03
C TYR A 181 -0.93 -12.77 1.79
N PRO A 182 -0.91 -13.41 0.61
CA PRO A 182 -1.87 -14.45 0.32
C PRO A 182 -1.83 -15.55 1.40
N ASP A 183 -3.00 -16.04 1.75
CA ASP A 183 -3.19 -17.12 2.71
C ASP A 183 -2.75 -16.76 4.16
N CYS A 184 -2.58 -15.45 4.45
CA CYS A 184 -2.27 -14.91 5.78
C CYS A 184 -3.51 -14.23 6.40
N SER A 185 -4.34 -15.03 7.08
CA SER A 185 -5.60 -14.54 7.66
C SER A 185 -5.41 -13.30 8.56
N GLY A 186 -6.23 -12.27 8.31
CA GLY A 186 -6.20 -10.99 9.04
C GLY A 186 -5.07 -10.05 8.61
N ARG A 187 -4.24 -10.43 7.64
CA ARG A 187 -3.20 -9.57 7.05
C ARG A 187 -3.28 -9.51 5.53
N GLU A 188 -4.05 -10.39 4.92
CA GLU A 188 -4.28 -10.40 3.48
C GLU A 188 -5.11 -9.18 3.05
N PHE A 189 -4.68 -8.56 1.95
CA PHE A 189 -5.48 -7.55 1.28
C PHE A 189 -5.12 -7.50 -0.21
N THR A 190 -6.09 -7.09 -1.01
CA THR A 190 -5.91 -6.84 -2.44
C THR A 190 -5.73 -5.35 -2.68
N ILE A 191 -4.81 -4.97 -3.56
CA ILE A 191 -4.72 -3.64 -4.12
C ILE A 191 -5.09 -3.73 -5.60
N THR A 192 -6.18 -3.08 -5.98
CA THR A 192 -6.62 -2.95 -7.36
C THR A 192 -6.18 -1.59 -7.87
N PHE A 193 -5.39 -1.56 -8.94
CA PHE A 193 -4.94 -0.31 -9.54
C PHE A 193 -5.85 0.08 -10.70
N ASP A 194 -6.03 1.39 -10.93
CA ASP A 194 -6.70 1.88 -12.13
C ASP A 194 -5.65 2.23 -13.19
N GLY A 195 -5.81 1.68 -14.39
CA GLY A 195 -5.01 2.03 -15.57
C GLY A 195 -3.76 1.17 -15.75
N LYS A 196 -2.96 1.54 -16.76
CA LYS A 196 -1.81 0.73 -17.17
C LYS A 196 -0.61 0.97 -16.26
N CYS A 197 0.00 -0.11 -15.78
CA CYS A 197 1.16 -0.02 -14.92
C CYS A 197 2.27 -1.01 -15.28
N ASN A 198 3.49 -0.65 -14.89
CA ASN A 198 4.63 -1.56 -14.85
C ASN A 198 4.96 -1.91 -13.40
N ILE A 199 5.10 -3.20 -13.12
CA ILE A 199 5.47 -3.70 -11.80
C ILE A 199 6.95 -4.11 -11.78
N TYR A 200 7.70 -3.51 -10.85
CA TYR A 200 9.12 -3.79 -10.61
C TYR A 200 9.31 -4.39 -9.23
N TYR A 201 10.36 -5.17 -9.10
CA TYR A 201 10.75 -5.79 -7.85
C TYR A 201 12.16 -5.37 -7.44
N TYR A 202 12.30 -5.01 -6.18
CA TYR A 202 13.56 -4.69 -5.54
C TYR A 202 13.65 -5.46 -4.23
N ALA A 203 14.52 -6.45 -4.11
CA ALA A 203 14.80 -7.07 -2.82
C ALA A 203 16.20 -6.77 -2.31
N ASN A 204 16.23 -6.64 -0.98
CA ASN A 204 17.42 -6.70 -0.19
C ASN A 204 17.34 -7.98 0.64
N LYS A 205 18.35 -8.83 0.53
CA LYS A 205 18.46 -10.08 1.27
C LYS A 205 18.27 -9.84 2.77
N ASP A 206 17.45 -10.67 3.40
CA ASP A 206 17.15 -10.69 4.84
C ASP A 206 16.57 -9.37 5.39
N LYS A 207 16.08 -8.49 4.50
CA LYS A 207 15.46 -7.21 4.83
C LYS A 207 14.05 -7.14 4.22
N ASN A 208 13.66 -5.96 3.76
CA ASN A 208 12.42 -5.73 3.04
C ASN A 208 12.65 -5.89 1.53
N SER A 209 11.69 -6.52 0.87
CA SER A 209 11.44 -6.34 -0.55
C SER A 209 10.62 -5.07 -0.77
N CYS A 210 10.70 -4.48 -1.95
CA CYS A 210 9.85 -3.41 -2.41
C CYS A 210 9.28 -3.79 -3.77
N LEU A 211 7.95 -3.85 -3.88
CA LEU A 211 7.28 -3.83 -5.16
C LEU A 211 7.03 -2.37 -5.53
N ARG A 212 7.40 -1.98 -6.75
CA ARG A 212 7.11 -0.64 -7.28
C ARG A 212 6.13 -0.78 -8.43
N VAL A 213 4.95 -0.19 -8.28
CA VAL A 213 3.92 -0.12 -9.32
C VAL A 213 3.97 1.27 -9.92
N ASN A 214 4.53 1.38 -11.13
CA ASN A 214 4.64 2.65 -11.85
C ASN A 214 3.45 2.82 -12.79
N LEU A 215 2.78 3.96 -12.70
CA LEU A 215 1.72 4.32 -13.64
C LEU A 215 2.34 4.71 -14.98
N LEU A 216 1.83 4.13 -16.08
CA LEU A 216 2.32 4.36 -17.44
C LEU A 216 1.55 5.45 -18.18
N ASP A 217 0.35 5.77 -17.73
CA ASP A 217 -0.46 6.79 -18.37
C ASP A 217 0.07 8.20 -18.06
N ASP A 218 -0.06 9.11 -19.04
CA ASP A 218 0.21 10.55 -18.89
C ASP A 218 -0.89 11.27 -18.06
N ALA A 219 -1.74 10.52 -17.37
CA ALA A 219 -2.75 11.05 -16.47
C ALA A 219 -2.09 11.84 -15.34
N ASN A 220 -2.74 12.93 -14.94
CA ASN A 220 -2.36 13.74 -13.77
C ASN A 220 -2.93 13.20 -12.45
N GLU A 221 -3.32 11.93 -12.45
CA GLU A 221 -3.85 11.23 -11.29
C GLU A 221 -3.45 9.76 -11.30
N PHE A 222 -3.37 9.17 -10.11
CA PHE A 222 -3.17 7.75 -9.90
C PHE A 222 -4.15 7.28 -8.82
N ARG A 223 -4.90 6.22 -9.11
CA ARG A 223 -5.93 5.67 -8.22
C ARG A 223 -5.68 4.19 -7.97
N TYR A 224 -6.01 3.76 -6.77
CA TYR A 224 -6.09 2.36 -6.42
C TYR A 224 -7.02 2.15 -5.23
N THR A 225 -7.59 0.97 -5.15
CA THR A 225 -8.47 0.55 -4.06
C THR A 225 -7.83 -0.57 -3.29
N ILE A 226 -7.90 -0.48 -1.96
CA ILE A 226 -7.47 -1.53 -1.05
C ILE A 226 -8.70 -2.25 -0.51
N LEU A 227 -8.69 -3.57 -0.67
CA LEU A 227 -9.73 -4.49 -0.21
C LEU A 227 -9.13 -5.46 0.81
N PRO A 228 -9.38 -5.26 2.12
CA PRO A 228 -9.04 -6.24 3.14
C PRO A 228 -9.73 -7.59 2.90
N LYS A 229 -9.08 -8.70 3.29
CA LYS A 229 -9.60 -10.06 3.16
C LYS A 229 -9.66 -10.78 4.50
#